data_AF-A0A850SGA7-F1
#
_entry.id   AF-A0A850SGA7-F1
#
_cell.length_a   1.000
_cell.length_b   1.000
_cell.length_c   1.000
_cell.angle_alpha   90.00
_cell.angle_beta   90.00
_cell.angle_gamma   90.00
#
_symmetry.space_group_name_H-M   'P 1'
#
loop_
_entity.id
_entity.type
_entity.pdbx_description
1 polymer ?
#
loop_
_entity_poly.entity_id
_entity_poly.type
_entity_poly.pdbx_seq_one_letter_code
_entity_poly.pdbx_strand_id
1 'polypeptide(L)'
;MLNRTTPPEKADEFWKNFKTYLLQNQNEKTAYDTFSYARRYAHVLAETNAQELLQLSDDKRKHAMKALAALSKFMGCYDMWEMLKERHQLKWSNSDGLEAFHAIINNDANYKVMMEWLKDACSKIPASYANMLLYDTLTGLRPGEAIMSIYYVQNELDNYLKKESMVLEHYRFKSDFIRRTKKAYISTVDDSIINVARKAGIHSYTALRMVLEERGLAMHMGYCRKIFSTHLRMSGIESELIDLLQGRTPSTIFARHYFRPDFPDEIKRIRSILSRLQETILGY
;
A
#
# COMPACT_ATOMS: atom_id res chain seq x y z
N MET A 1 24.20 -21.28 33.43
CA MET A 1 24.00 -22.14 32.24
C MET A 1 22.54 -22.08 31.83
N LEU A 2 22.20 -21.30 30.80
CA LEU A 2 20.88 -21.32 30.16
C LEU A 2 21.10 -21.67 28.68
N ASN A 3 21.10 -22.97 28.38
CA ASN A 3 20.99 -23.47 27.00
C ASN A 3 19.57 -23.18 26.48
N ARG A 4 19.32 -21.96 26.02
CA ARG A 4 18.02 -21.53 25.45
C ARG A 4 18.15 -20.83 24.08
N THR A 5 19.25 -21.03 23.35
CA THR A 5 19.54 -20.23 22.15
C THR A 5 19.19 -20.91 20.83
N THR A 6 18.73 -22.17 20.84
CA THR A 6 18.42 -22.93 19.63
C THR A 6 16.95 -23.34 19.58
N PRO A 7 16.19 -22.96 18.54
CA PRO A 7 14.88 -23.56 18.28
C PRO A 7 15.07 -25.06 18.07
N PRO A 8 14.32 -25.93 18.74
CA PRO A 8 14.37 -27.35 18.43
C PRO A 8 13.84 -27.56 17.00
N GLU A 9 14.71 -28.01 16.08
CA GLU A 9 14.33 -28.28 14.68
C GLU A 9 13.18 -29.29 14.56
N LYS A 10 12.96 -30.12 15.58
CA LYS A 10 11.99 -31.24 15.60
C LYS A 10 10.91 -31.17 16.68
N ALA A 11 10.85 -30.12 17.51
CA ALA A 11 9.75 -30.03 18.48
C ALA A 11 8.53 -29.40 17.82
N ASP A 12 7.65 -30.25 17.28
CA ASP A 12 6.41 -29.82 16.60
C ASP A 12 5.56 -28.87 17.47
N GLU A 13 5.60 -29.05 18.79
CA GLU A 13 4.89 -28.20 19.74
C GLU A 13 5.44 -26.76 19.79
N PHE A 14 6.78 -26.57 19.75
CA PHE A 14 7.39 -25.24 19.73
C PHE A 14 6.93 -24.45 18.50
N TRP A 15 7.03 -25.08 17.31
CA TRP A 15 6.65 -24.45 16.06
C TRP A 15 5.14 -24.19 15.97
N LYS A 16 4.32 -25.08 16.52
CA LYS A 16 2.87 -24.85 16.66
C LYS A 16 2.58 -23.62 17.53
N ASN A 17 3.25 -23.49 18.68
CA ASN A 17 3.08 -22.34 19.57
C ASN A 17 3.56 -21.03 18.93
N PHE A 18 4.70 -21.07 18.22
CA PHE A 18 5.18 -19.92 17.47
C PHE A 18 4.20 -19.49 16.36
N LYS A 19 3.63 -20.45 15.63
CA LYS A 19 2.61 -20.16 14.61
C LYS A 19 1.37 -19.49 15.23
N THR A 20 0.90 -19.98 16.39
CA THR A 20 -0.20 -19.35 17.13
C THR A 20 0.15 -17.91 17.55
N TYR A 21 1.36 -17.68 18.06
CA TYR A 21 1.87 -16.35 18.41
C TYR A 21 1.85 -15.39 17.21
N LEU A 22 2.24 -15.86 16.02
CA LEU A 22 2.19 -15.04 14.80
C LEU A 22 0.76 -14.68 14.40
N LEU A 23 -0.17 -15.64 14.47
CA LEU A 23 -1.58 -15.44 14.10
C LEU A 23 -2.32 -14.46 15.03
N GLN A 24 -1.88 -14.31 16.29
CA GLN A 24 -2.43 -13.29 17.19
C GLN A 24 -2.07 -11.86 16.77
N ASN A 25 -0.98 -11.69 16.03
CA ASN A 25 -0.40 -10.38 15.74
C ASN A 25 -0.42 -9.99 14.26
N GLN A 26 -0.66 -10.95 13.37
CA GLN A 26 -0.55 -10.81 11.92
C GLN A 26 -1.75 -11.48 11.25
N ASN A 27 -2.06 -11.06 10.02
CA ASN A 27 -3.00 -11.81 9.19
C ASN A 27 -2.40 -13.17 8.80
N GLU A 28 -3.26 -14.12 8.46
CA GLU A 28 -2.89 -15.51 8.18
C GLU A 28 -1.78 -15.66 7.14
N LYS A 29 -1.87 -14.94 6.02
CA LYS A 29 -0.86 -14.96 4.96
C LYS A 29 0.51 -14.48 5.47
N THR A 30 0.54 -13.35 6.18
CA THR A 30 1.77 -12.78 6.73
C THR A 30 2.35 -13.69 7.80
N ALA A 31 1.51 -14.30 8.63
CA ALA A 31 1.93 -15.27 9.63
C ALA A 31 2.56 -16.51 8.99
N TYR A 32 1.96 -17.02 7.91
CA TYR A 32 2.49 -18.16 7.17
C TYR A 32 3.86 -17.85 6.52
N ASP A 33 3.97 -16.71 5.85
CA ASP A 33 5.24 -16.28 5.25
C ASP A 33 6.31 -16.09 6.33
N THR A 34 5.98 -15.39 7.42
CA THR A 34 6.90 -15.18 8.55
C THR A 34 7.33 -16.51 9.17
N PHE A 35 6.40 -17.45 9.35
CA PHE A 35 6.68 -18.79 9.87
C PHE A 35 7.63 -19.57 8.96
N SER A 36 7.38 -19.57 7.65
CA SER A 36 8.21 -20.26 6.65
C SER A 36 9.65 -19.74 6.67
N TYR A 37 9.82 -18.41 6.61
CA TYR A 37 11.14 -17.79 6.70
C TYR A 37 11.81 -18.02 8.07
N ALA A 38 11.06 -18.00 9.17
CA ALA A 38 11.60 -18.24 10.50
C ALA A 38 12.16 -19.65 10.64
N ARG A 39 11.44 -20.66 10.13
CA ARG A 39 11.94 -22.04 10.09
C ARG A 39 13.18 -22.19 9.23
N ARG A 40 13.15 -21.57 8.04
CA ARG A 40 14.24 -21.66 7.06
C ARG A 40 15.55 -21.05 7.57
N TYR A 41 15.47 -19.97 8.34
CA TYR A 41 16.63 -19.19 8.77
C TYR A 41 16.90 -19.28 10.27
N ALA A 42 16.24 -20.19 10.99
CA ALA A 42 16.37 -20.37 12.44
C ALA A 42 17.83 -20.57 12.88
N HIS A 43 18.64 -21.25 12.06
CA HIS A 43 20.05 -21.51 12.32
C HIS A 43 20.89 -20.23 12.42
N VAL A 44 20.49 -19.12 11.79
CA VAL A 44 21.16 -17.81 11.92
C VAL A 44 21.22 -17.36 13.38
N LEU A 45 20.14 -17.59 14.14
CA LEU A 45 20.10 -17.26 15.57
C LEU A 45 20.93 -18.26 16.41
N ALA A 46 20.92 -19.54 16.02
CA ALA A 46 21.65 -20.61 16.68
C ALA A 46 23.17 -20.45 16.56
N GLU A 47 23.63 -20.16 15.35
CA GLU A 47 25.05 -20.04 14.97
C GLU A 47 25.58 -18.62 15.21
N THR A 48 24.70 -17.66 15.49
CA THR A 48 25.03 -16.23 15.64
C THR A 48 25.79 -15.68 14.42
N ASN A 49 25.39 -16.12 13.22
CA ASN A 49 26.01 -15.76 11.96
C ASN A 49 24.95 -15.42 10.92
N ALA A 50 24.87 -14.15 10.51
CA ALA A 50 23.90 -13.68 9.53
C ALA A 50 24.50 -13.44 8.13
N GLN A 51 25.70 -13.96 7.85
CA GLN A 51 26.39 -13.73 6.58
C GLN A 51 25.58 -14.20 5.36
N GLU A 52 24.89 -15.33 5.47
CA GLU A 52 24.04 -15.85 4.39
C GLU A 52 22.89 -14.89 4.04
N LEU A 53 22.41 -14.08 4.99
CA LEU A 53 21.35 -13.12 4.72
C LEU A 53 21.81 -12.02 3.77
N LEU A 54 23.11 -11.69 3.75
CA LEU A 54 23.68 -10.69 2.86
C LEU A 54 23.70 -11.14 1.39
N GLN A 55 23.65 -12.45 1.14
CA GLN A 55 23.61 -13.02 -0.21
C GLN A 55 22.18 -13.03 -0.79
N LEU A 56 21.17 -12.76 0.03
CA LEU A 56 19.79 -12.67 -0.41
C LEU A 56 19.53 -11.35 -1.13
N SER A 57 18.59 -11.37 -2.08
CA SER A 57 18.03 -10.12 -2.62
C SER A 57 17.38 -9.31 -1.49
N ASP A 58 17.34 -7.99 -1.65
CA ASP A 58 16.82 -7.06 -0.63
C ASP A 58 15.47 -7.46 -0.06
N ASP A 59 14.54 -7.87 -0.91
CA ASP A 59 13.21 -8.27 -0.46
C ASP A 59 13.22 -9.57 0.32
N LYS A 60 13.93 -10.60 -0.17
CA LYS A 60 14.08 -11.87 0.56
C LYS A 60 14.79 -11.67 1.89
N ARG A 61 15.82 -10.83 1.91
CA ARG A 61 16.57 -10.44 3.11
C ARG A 61 15.65 -9.77 4.14
N LYS A 62 14.82 -8.81 3.73
CA LYS A 62 13.83 -8.17 4.61
C LYS A 62 12.84 -9.18 5.21
N HIS A 63 12.37 -10.14 4.42
CA HIS A 63 11.49 -11.20 4.93
C HIS A 63 12.18 -12.09 5.96
N ALA A 64 13.40 -12.54 5.66
CA ALA A 64 14.21 -13.33 6.60
C ALA A 64 14.45 -12.55 7.91
N MET A 65 14.89 -11.29 7.81
CA MET A 65 15.11 -10.43 8.98
C MET A 65 13.85 -10.23 9.83
N LYS A 66 12.68 -10.02 9.21
CA LYS A 66 11.40 -9.86 9.93
C LYS A 66 11.03 -11.15 10.66
N ALA A 67 11.24 -12.28 10.01
CA ALA A 67 10.96 -13.59 10.59
C ALA A 67 11.88 -13.90 11.77
N LEU A 68 13.17 -13.61 11.66
CA LEU A 68 14.14 -13.79 12.74
C LEU A 68 13.87 -12.85 13.91
N ALA A 69 13.46 -11.60 13.65
CA ALA A 69 13.03 -10.69 14.71
C ALA A 69 11.78 -11.19 15.45
N ALA A 70 10.81 -11.79 14.74
CA ALA A 70 9.62 -12.36 15.37
C ALA A 70 9.96 -13.61 16.19
N LEU A 71 10.81 -14.48 15.65
CA LEU A 71 11.27 -15.70 16.32
C LEU A 71 12.09 -15.38 17.58
N SER A 72 13.04 -14.45 17.50
CA SER A 72 13.85 -14.06 18.65
C SER A 72 13.03 -13.39 19.76
N LYS A 73 11.99 -12.61 19.41
CA LYS A 73 11.01 -12.09 20.39
C LYS A 73 10.24 -13.21 21.07
N PHE A 74 9.78 -14.20 20.31
CA PHE A 74 9.06 -15.35 20.86
C PHE A 74 9.94 -16.17 21.82
N MET A 75 11.23 -16.34 21.49
CA MET A 75 12.20 -17.04 22.32
C MET A 75 12.72 -16.22 23.52
N GLY A 76 12.44 -14.91 23.56
CA GLY A 76 12.98 -14.01 24.57
C GLY A 76 14.46 -13.66 24.40
N CYS A 77 15.00 -13.75 23.18
CA CYS A 77 16.39 -13.46 22.83
C CYS A 77 16.53 -12.32 21.79
N TYR A 78 15.61 -11.36 21.79
CA TYR A 78 15.58 -10.28 20.79
C TYR A 78 16.87 -9.44 20.77
N ASP A 79 17.48 -9.20 21.93
CA ASP A 79 18.74 -8.43 22.04
C ASP A 79 19.88 -9.09 21.25
N MET A 80 19.96 -10.42 21.25
CA MET A 80 20.93 -11.18 20.45
C MET A 80 20.74 -10.94 18.95
N TRP A 81 19.48 -10.88 18.50
CA TRP A 81 19.17 -10.55 17.11
C TRP A 81 19.54 -9.11 16.78
N GLU A 82 19.32 -8.15 17.67
CA GLU A 82 19.72 -6.75 17.45
C GLU A 82 21.24 -6.61 17.31
N MET A 83 22.01 -7.24 18.20
CA MET A 83 23.47 -7.28 18.10
C MET A 83 23.94 -7.92 16.79
N LEU A 84 23.31 -9.03 16.36
CA LEU A 84 23.67 -9.72 15.14
C LEU A 84 23.40 -8.86 13.89
N LYS A 85 22.23 -8.21 13.86
CA LYS A 85 21.84 -7.27 12.81
C LYS A 85 22.84 -6.12 12.69
N GLU A 86 23.29 -5.55 13.80
CA GLU A 86 24.29 -4.48 13.83
C GLU A 86 25.66 -4.95 13.35
N ARG A 87 26.14 -6.09 13.87
CA ARG A 87 27.44 -6.67 13.50
C ARG A 87 27.56 -6.92 12.00
N HIS A 88 26.49 -7.38 11.36
CA HIS A 88 26.45 -7.64 9.91
C HIS A 88 25.91 -6.46 9.09
N GLN A 89 25.71 -5.28 9.70
CA GLN A 89 25.21 -4.06 9.05
C GLN A 89 23.88 -4.26 8.29
N LEU A 90 23.02 -5.15 8.78
CA LEU A 90 21.75 -5.46 8.16
C LEU A 90 20.74 -4.33 8.40
N LYS A 91 20.28 -3.69 7.33
CA LYS A 91 19.29 -2.60 7.37
C LYS A 91 17.91 -3.08 6.97
N TRP A 92 16.87 -2.58 7.63
CA TRP A 92 15.47 -2.87 7.30
C TRP A 92 15.04 -2.29 5.95
N SER A 93 15.69 -1.21 5.52
CA SER A 93 15.45 -0.54 4.25
C SER A 93 16.77 -0.03 3.69
N ASN A 94 17.02 -0.32 2.42
CA ASN A 94 18.03 0.33 1.60
C ASN A 94 17.42 1.51 0.84
N SER A 95 16.43 2.23 1.39
CA SER A 95 15.89 3.41 0.70
C SER A 95 16.98 4.46 0.66
N ASP A 96 17.83 4.36 -0.35
CA ASP A 96 18.86 5.32 -0.59
C ASP A 96 18.14 6.58 -1.08
N GLY A 97 18.33 7.70 -0.38
CA GLY A 97 17.86 8.99 -0.87
C GLY A 97 18.38 9.24 -2.29
N LEU A 98 19.53 8.64 -2.63
CA LEU A 98 20.11 8.64 -3.96
C LEU A 98 19.27 7.88 -4.98
N GLU A 99 18.67 6.73 -4.67
CA GLU A 99 17.77 6.01 -5.58
C GLU A 99 16.51 6.82 -5.86
N ALA A 100 15.92 7.44 -4.82
CA ALA A 100 14.76 8.32 -5.00
C ALA A 100 15.11 9.55 -5.84
N PHE A 101 16.30 10.13 -5.62
CA PHE A 101 16.83 11.24 -6.40
C PHE A 101 17.09 10.85 -7.86
N HIS A 102 17.74 9.71 -8.12
CA HIS A 102 17.96 9.18 -9.45
C HIS A 102 16.64 8.88 -10.17
N ALA A 103 15.64 8.31 -9.50
CA ALA A 103 14.32 8.09 -10.10
C ALA A 103 13.64 9.40 -10.52
N ILE A 104 13.87 10.50 -9.79
CA ILE A 104 13.36 11.84 -10.14
C ILE A 104 14.14 12.42 -11.32
N ILE A 105 15.47 12.39 -11.28
CA ILE A 105 16.34 13.00 -12.31
C ILE A 105 16.32 12.22 -13.62
N ASN A 106 16.38 10.88 -13.57
CA ASN A 106 16.39 10.03 -14.75
C ASN A 106 15.03 10.01 -15.45
N ASN A 107 13.98 10.51 -14.80
CA ASN A 107 12.67 10.78 -15.41
C ASN A 107 11.94 9.51 -15.93
N ASP A 108 12.39 8.31 -15.54
CA ASP A 108 11.95 7.01 -16.06
C ASP A 108 10.47 6.68 -15.76
N ALA A 109 9.87 7.32 -14.75
CA ALA A 109 8.46 7.14 -14.37
C ALA A 109 7.80 8.48 -14.01
N ASN A 110 8.03 9.48 -14.85
CA ASN A 110 7.48 10.82 -14.65
C ASN A 110 5.98 10.90 -14.93
N TYR A 111 5.38 12.07 -14.63
CA TYR A 111 3.95 12.28 -14.77
C TYR A 111 3.41 11.92 -16.17
N LYS A 112 4.13 12.31 -17.23
CA LYS A 112 3.75 12.04 -18.62
C LYS A 112 3.77 10.53 -18.90
N VAL A 113 4.84 9.83 -18.52
CA VAL A 113 4.96 8.37 -18.70
C VAL A 113 3.85 7.62 -17.96
N MET A 114 3.56 8.01 -16.72
CA MET A 114 2.48 7.40 -15.94
C MET A 114 1.11 7.62 -16.60
N MET A 115 0.85 8.84 -17.12
CA MET A 115 -0.38 9.17 -17.84
C MET A 115 -0.50 8.41 -19.17
N GLU A 116 0.58 8.30 -19.93
CA GLU A 116 0.64 7.52 -21.18
C GLU A 116 0.33 6.04 -20.92
N TRP A 117 0.95 5.45 -19.90
CA TRP A 117 0.64 4.08 -19.49
C TRP A 117 -0.83 3.92 -19.12
N LEU A 118 -1.40 4.84 -18.33
CA LEU A 118 -2.81 4.76 -17.92
C LEU A 118 -3.75 4.81 -19.13
N LYS A 119 -3.50 5.74 -20.06
CA LYS A 119 -4.29 5.88 -21.29
C LYS A 119 -4.19 4.64 -22.18
N ASP A 120 -2.99 4.12 -22.37
CA ASP A 120 -2.74 2.91 -23.16
C ASP A 120 -3.36 1.67 -22.52
N ALA A 121 -3.26 1.53 -21.19
CA ALA A 121 -3.90 0.44 -20.47
C ALA A 121 -5.43 0.49 -20.61
N CYS A 122 -6.03 1.66 -20.39
CA CYS A 122 -7.48 1.86 -20.51
C CYS A 122 -8.02 1.61 -21.93
N SER A 123 -7.22 1.87 -22.98
CA SER A 123 -7.64 1.65 -24.37
C SER A 123 -7.59 0.18 -24.79
N LYS A 124 -6.70 -0.62 -24.18
CA LYS A 124 -6.48 -2.03 -24.54
C LYS A 124 -7.33 -3.00 -23.73
N ILE A 125 -7.65 -2.70 -22.47
CA ILE A 125 -8.41 -3.60 -21.58
C ILE A 125 -9.93 -3.41 -21.70
N PRO A 126 -10.76 -4.39 -21.29
CA PRO A 126 -12.21 -4.23 -21.32
C PRO A 126 -12.66 -3.06 -20.43
N ALA A 127 -13.72 -2.36 -20.85
CA ALA A 127 -14.18 -1.13 -20.20
C ALA A 127 -14.42 -1.27 -18.68
N SER A 128 -14.91 -2.43 -18.23
CA SER A 128 -15.13 -2.70 -16.80
C SER A 128 -13.83 -2.66 -15.98
N TYR A 129 -12.70 -3.11 -16.54
CA TYR A 129 -11.38 -3.01 -15.91
C TYR A 129 -10.76 -1.61 -16.07
N ALA A 130 -10.95 -0.97 -17.23
CA ALA A 130 -10.49 0.40 -17.47
C ALA A 130 -11.11 1.38 -16.47
N ASN A 131 -12.41 1.23 -16.20
CA ASN A 131 -13.11 2.02 -15.20
C ASN A 131 -12.57 1.81 -13.77
N MET A 132 -12.02 0.63 -13.45
CA MET A 132 -11.34 0.43 -12.16
C MET A 132 -10.04 1.26 -12.08
N LEU A 133 -9.23 1.25 -13.15
CA LEU A 133 -7.99 2.05 -13.21
C LEU A 133 -8.29 3.55 -13.11
N LEU A 134 -9.32 4.00 -13.85
CA LEU A 134 -9.77 5.38 -13.83
C LEU A 134 -10.26 5.77 -12.43
N TYR A 135 -11.09 4.94 -11.80
CA TYR A 135 -11.60 5.19 -10.46
C TYR A 135 -10.48 5.24 -9.40
N ASP A 136 -9.54 4.29 -9.42
CA ASP A 136 -8.37 4.29 -8.52
C ASP A 136 -7.52 5.56 -8.71
N THR A 137 -7.37 6.01 -9.97
CA THR A 137 -6.66 7.25 -10.31
C THR A 137 -7.38 8.49 -9.79
N LEU A 138 -8.71 8.56 -9.89
CA LEU A 138 -9.50 9.74 -9.49
C LEU A 138 -9.73 9.81 -7.98
N THR A 139 -9.63 8.69 -7.26
CA THR A 139 -9.80 8.64 -5.80
C THR A 139 -8.49 8.58 -5.03
N GLY A 140 -7.39 8.21 -5.70
CA GLY A 140 -6.07 8.08 -5.09
C GLY A 140 -5.98 6.96 -4.06
N LEU A 141 -6.91 6.00 -4.08
CA LEU A 141 -6.95 4.87 -3.15
C LEU A 141 -5.80 3.89 -3.42
N ARG A 142 -5.66 2.87 -2.57
CA ARG A 142 -4.84 1.71 -2.93
C ARG A 142 -5.71 0.74 -3.72
N PRO A 143 -5.14 -0.13 -4.57
CA PRO A 143 -5.93 -0.99 -5.46
C PRO A 143 -7.01 -1.81 -4.75
N GLY A 144 -6.68 -2.43 -3.61
CA GLY A 144 -7.66 -3.18 -2.82
C GLY A 144 -8.72 -2.30 -2.15
N GLU A 145 -8.37 -1.07 -1.76
CA GLU A 145 -9.31 -0.10 -1.19
C GLU A 145 -10.24 0.45 -2.28
N ALA A 146 -9.74 0.68 -3.50
CA ALA A 146 -10.53 1.08 -4.65
C ALA A 146 -11.56 0.02 -5.05
N ILE A 147 -11.18 -1.26 -5.08
CA ILE A 147 -12.12 -2.37 -5.35
C ILE A 147 -13.26 -2.39 -4.34
N MET A 148 -12.95 -2.28 -3.04
CA MET A 148 -13.98 -2.22 -1.99
C MET A 148 -14.85 -0.96 -2.12
N SER A 149 -14.24 0.18 -2.46
CA SER A 149 -14.97 1.42 -2.67
C SER A 149 -15.94 1.33 -3.85
N ILE A 150 -15.55 0.70 -4.96
CA ILE A 150 -16.44 0.40 -6.09
C ILE A 150 -17.62 -0.47 -5.64
N TYR A 151 -17.37 -1.52 -4.85
CA TYR A 151 -18.43 -2.36 -4.29
C TYR A 151 -19.45 -1.53 -3.49
N TYR A 152 -19.01 -0.66 -2.59
CA TYR A 152 -19.91 0.17 -1.80
C TYR A 152 -20.65 1.23 -2.64
N VAL A 153 -20.01 1.81 -3.65
CA VAL A 153 -20.70 2.72 -4.58
C VAL A 153 -21.81 1.99 -5.36
N GLN A 154 -21.62 0.73 -5.71
CA GLN A 154 -22.61 -0.03 -6.47
C GLN A 154 -23.76 -0.56 -5.61
N ASN A 155 -23.49 -0.94 -4.35
CA ASN A 155 -24.45 -1.67 -3.53
C ASN A 155 -25.00 -0.88 -2.33
N GLU A 156 -24.27 0.12 -1.82
CA GLU A 156 -24.61 0.82 -0.57
C GLU A 156 -24.37 2.34 -0.65
N LEU A 157 -24.53 2.94 -1.83
CA LEU A 157 -24.16 4.35 -2.06
C LEU A 157 -24.80 5.32 -1.07
N ASP A 158 -26.09 5.14 -0.73
CA ASP A 158 -26.80 6.03 0.18
C ASP A 158 -26.22 6.05 1.60
N ASN A 159 -25.61 4.93 2.04
CA ASN A 159 -24.95 4.83 3.35
C ASN A 159 -23.47 5.23 3.31
N TYR A 160 -22.90 5.33 2.10
CA TYR A 160 -21.47 5.52 1.87
C TYR A 160 -21.10 6.92 1.39
N LEU A 161 -21.97 7.56 0.60
CA LEU A 161 -21.82 8.91 0.07
C LEU A 161 -22.53 9.92 0.96
N LYS A 162 -21.77 10.89 1.46
CA LYS A 162 -22.34 12.11 2.02
C LYS A 162 -22.70 13.07 0.88
N LYS A 163 -23.98 13.10 0.52
CA LYS A 163 -24.51 13.80 -0.67
C LYS A 163 -24.25 15.32 -0.64
N GLU A 164 -24.33 15.96 0.52
CA GLU A 164 -24.16 17.41 0.65
C GLU A 164 -22.75 17.86 0.28
N SER A 165 -21.74 17.03 0.60
CA SER A 165 -20.33 17.34 0.34
C SER A 165 -19.73 16.58 -0.85
N MET A 166 -20.45 15.61 -1.41
CA MET A 166 -19.95 14.63 -2.38
C MET A 166 -18.64 13.97 -1.93
N VAL A 167 -18.70 13.36 -0.75
CA VAL A 167 -17.56 12.67 -0.14
C VAL A 167 -17.97 11.24 0.19
N LEU A 168 -17.12 10.28 -0.22
CA LEU A 168 -17.22 8.89 0.20
C LEU A 168 -16.58 8.73 1.58
N GLU A 169 -17.33 8.22 2.55
CA GLU A 169 -16.92 8.17 3.97
C GLU A 169 -16.35 6.80 4.36
N HIS A 170 -15.17 6.46 3.80
CA HIS A 170 -14.45 5.19 4.06
C HIS A 170 -14.30 4.85 5.55
N TYR A 171 -14.10 5.88 6.39
CA TYR A 171 -13.92 5.72 7.82
C TYR A 171 -15.12 5.09 8.55
N ARG A 172 -16.32 5.08 7.95
CA ARG A 172 -17.50 4.38 8.50
C ARG A 172 -17.38 2.86 8.34
N PHE A 173 -16.68 2.41 7.31
CA PHE A 173 -16.48 0.99 6.97
C PHE A 173 -15.09 0.53 7.45
N LYS A 174 -14.89 0.59 8.78
CA LYS A 174 -13.56 0.44 9.40
C LYS A 174 -12.86 -0.88 9.09
N SER A 175 -13.60 -1.99 8.98
CA SER A 175 -13.06 -3.32 8.65
C SER A 175 -12.25 -3.31 7.35
N ASP A 176 -12.72 -2.55 6.37
CA ASP A 176 -12.22 -2.60 5.00
C ASP A 176 -11.16 -1.50 4.74
N PHE A 177 -11.38 -0.31 5.30
CA PHE A 177 -10.54 0.86 5.02
C PHE A 177 -9.61 1.28 6.16
N ILE A 178 -9.88 0.91 7.41
CA ILE A 178 -9.08 1.29 8.58
C ILE A 178 -8.42 0.04 9.17
N ARG A 179 -7.36 -0.40 8.50
CA ARG A 179 -6.50 -1.51 8.94
C ARG A 179 -5.36 -0.99 9.79
N ARG A 180 -4.68 -1.90 10.50
CA ARG A 180 -3.62 -1.59 11.48
C ARG A 180 -2.57 -0.60 10.95
N THR A 181 -2.05 -0.84 9.75
CA THR A 181 -1.00 -0.02 9.12
C THR A 181 -1.48 0.77 7.90
N LYS A 182 -2.69 0.51 7.42
CA LYS A 182 -3.24 1.08 6.18
C LYS A 182 -4.57 1.71 6.50
N LYS A 183 -4.66 3.02 6.28
CA LYS A 183 -5.87 3.80 6.51
C LYS A 183 -6.25 4.46 5.20
N ALA A 184 -7.56 4.58 4.97
CA ALA A 184 -8.19 5.44 3.97
C ALA A 184 -9.42 6.03 4.66
N TYR A 185 -9.52 7.36 4.70
CA TYR A 185 -10.56 8.04 5.48
C TYR A 185 -11.72 8.48 4.62
N ILE A 186 -11.41 9.20 3.54
CA ILE A 186 -12.41 9.73 2.63
C ILE A 186 -11.88 9.76 1.19
N SER A 187 -12.78 9.85 0.22
CA SER A 187 -12.46 10.28 -1.14
C SER A 187 -13.48 11.31 -1.60
N THR A 188 -12.97 12.35 -2.25
CA THR A 188 -13.77 13.38 -2.89
C THR A 188 -14.23 12.90 -4.26
N VAL A 189 -15.52 13.07 -4.57
CA VAL A 189 -16.10 12.59 -5.84
C VAL A 189 -17.06 13.62 -6.44
N ASP A 190 -17.41 13.42 -7.70
CA ASP A 190 -18.55 14.04 -8.37
C ASP A 190 -19.42 12.93 -9.01
N ASP A 191 -20.54 13.30 -9.63
CA ASP A 191 -21.43 12.33 -10.28
C ASP A 191 -20.75 11.54 -11.40
N SER A 192 -19.77 12.14 -12.07
CA SER A 192 -18.99 11.49 -13.12
C SER A 192 -18.12 10.38 -12.54
N ILE A 193 -17.38 10.64 -11.45
CA ILE A 193 -16.58 9.64 -10.74
C ILE A 193 -17.46 8.51 -10.18
N ILE A 194 -18.62 8.85 -9.63
CA ILE A 194 -19.60 7.84 -9.18
C ILE A 194 -20.06 6.97 -10.36
N ASN A 195 -20.31 7.56 -11.53
CA ASN A 195 -20.71 6.83 -12.72
C ASN A 195 -19.59 5.91 -13.24
N VAL A 196 -18.31 6.35 -13.16
CA VAL A 196 -17.16 5.49 -13.47
C VAL A 196 -17.16 4.26 -12.58
N ALA A 197 -17.34 4.43 -11.26
CA ALA A 197 -17.44 3.30 -10.33
C ALA A 197 -18.63 2.39 -10.62
N ARG A 198 -19.81 2.94 -10.93
CA ARG A 198 -20.99 2.13 -11.30
C ARG A 198 -20.78 1.28 -12.55
N LYS A 199 -19.96 1.76 -13.49
CA LYS A 199 -19.60 1.05 -14.73
C LYS A 199 -18.34 0.18 -14.59
N ALA A 200 -17.67 0.23 -13.44
CA ALA A 200 -16.51 -0.61 -13.17
C ALA A 200 -16.92 -2.05 -12.82
N GLY A 201 -16.07 -3.01 -13.14
CA GLY A 201 -16.23 -4.37 -12.63
C GLY A 201 -15.69 -4.48 -11.21
N ILE A 202 -16.29 -5.36 -10.39
CA ILE A 202 -15.73 -5.73 -9.08
C ILE A 202 -14.76 -6.90 -9.30
N HIS A 203 -13.61 -6.60 -9.90
CA HIS A 203 -12.59 -7.60 -10.20
C HIS A 203 -11.51 -7.64 -9.12
N SER A 204 -10.92 -8.82 -8.90
CA SER A 204 -9.77 -8.94 -8.00
C SER A 204 -8.52 -8.31 -8.60
N TYR A 205 -7.57 -7.95 -7.75
CA TYR A 205 -6.25 -7.47 -8.17
C TYR A 205 -5.57 -8.46 -9.13
N THR A 206 -5.68 -9.76 -8.87
CA THR A 206 -5.12 -10.82 -9.72
C THR A 206 -5.80 -10.86 -11.08
N ALA A 207 -7.12 -10.73 -11.14
CA ALA A 207 -7.84 -10.72 -12.41
C ALA A 207 -7.42 -9.52 -13.28
N LEU A 208 -7.33 -8.32 -12.68
CA LEU A 208 -6.84 -7.14 -13.40
C LEU A 208 -5.40 -7.32 -13.90
N ARG A 209 -4.53 -7.93 -13.08
CA ARG A 209 -3.16 -8.27 -13.47
C ARG A 209 -3.12 -9.17 -14.71
N MET A 210 -3.88 -10.26 -14.69
CA MET A 210 -3.92 -11.22 -15.79
C MET A 210 -4.39 -10.56 -17.09
N VAL A 211 -5.46 -9.75 -17.02
CA VAL A 211 -6.00 -9.03 -18.18
C VAL A 211 -4.98 -8.07 -18.80
N LEU A 212 -4.17 -7.39 -17.97
CA LEU A 212 -3.08 -6.53 -18.44
C LEU A 212 -1.94 -7.35 -19.07
N GLU A 213 -1.50 -8.42 -18.41
CA GLU A 213 -0.42 -9.29 -18.90
C GLU A 213 -0.78 -9.96 -20.25
N GLU A 214 -2.04 -10.39 -20.43
CA GLU A 214 -2.56 -10.92 -21.70
C GLU A 214 -2.47 -9.90 -22.86
N ARG A 215 -2.41 -8.60 -22.56
CA ARG A 215 -2.26 -7.52 -23.54
C ARG A 215 -0.82 -7.01 -23.65
N GLY A 216 0.13 -7.72 -23.05
CA GLY A 216 1.54 -7.35 -23.03
C GLY A 216 1.84 -6.11 -22.17
N LEU A 217 0.96 -5.77 -21.22
CA LEU A 217 1.12 -4.61 -20.35
C LEU A 217 1.59 -5.04 -18.96
N ALA A 218 2.62 -4.35 -18.46
CA ALA A 218 3.04 -4.48 -17.07
C ALA A 218 2.02 -3.83 -16.12
N MET A 219 1.83 -4.44 -14.95
CA MET A 219 0.90 -3.94 -13.95
C MET A 219 1.50 -2.79 -13.12
N HIS A 220 1.08 -1.56 -13.40
CA HIS A 220 1.53 -0.36 -12.68
C HIS A 220 0.40 0.36 -11.93
N MET A 221 -0.41 -0.37 -11.14
CA MET A 221 -1.44 0.26 -10.29
C MET A 221 -0.91 1.35 -9.34
N GLY A 222 0.38 1.29 -8.98
CA GLY A 222 1.02 2.36 -8.22
C GLY A 222 1.04 3.71 -8.96
N TYR A 223 0.96 3.71 -10.29
CA TYR A 223 0.87 4.93 -11.10
C TYR A 223 -0.45 5.66 -10.87
N CYS A 224 -1.59 4.97 -10.78
CA CYS A 224 -2.90 5.58 -10.52
C CYS A 224 -2.84 6.54 -9.32
N ARG A 225 -2.33 6.04 -8.19
CA ARG A 225 -2.17 6.81 -6.97
C ARG A 225 -1.09 7.91 -7.08
N LYS A 226 0.00 7.69 -7.81
CA LYS A 226 1.04 8.70 -8.05
C LYS A 226 0.54 9.83 -8.94
N ILE A 227 -0.23 9.52 -9.98
CA ILE A 227 -0.89 10.48 -10.87
C ILE A 227 -1.79 11.38 -10.04
N PHE A 228 -2.65 10.80 -9.20
CA PHE A 228 -3.51 11.55 -8.28
C PHE A 228 -2.71 12.57 -7.45
N SER A 229 -1.70 12.11 -6.70
CA SER A 229 -0.92 13.00 -5.83
C SER A 229 -0.13 14.05 -6.61
N THR A 230 0.46 13.66 -7.75
CA THR A 230 1.28 14.57 -8.56
C THR A 230 0.41 15.64 -9.20
N HIS A 231 -0.76 15.26 -9.73
CA HIS A 231 -1.70 16.19 -10.36
C HIS A 231 -2.29 17.19 -9.36
N LEU A 232 -2.70 16.72 -8.17
CA LEU A 232 -3.17 17.62 -7.10
C LEU A 232 -2.06 18.59 -6.68
N ARG A 233 -0.83 18.10 -6.51
CA ARG A 233 0.31 18.93 -6.12
C ARG A 233 0.63 19.99 -7.18
N MET A 234 0.66 19.60 -8.46
CA MET A 234 0.87 20.53 -9.57
C MET A 234 -0.26 21.56 -9.71
N SER A 235 -1.46 21.24 -9.22
CA SER A 235 -2.62 22.13 -9.17
C SER A 235 -2.66 23.00 -7.90
N GLY A 236 -1.59 22.99 -7.10
CA GLY A 236 -1.42 23.85 -5.94
C GLY A 236 -2.04 23.32 -4.64
N ILE A 237 -2.37 22.03 -4.55
CA ILE A 237 -2.85 21.43 -3.30
C ILE A 237 -1.66 21.07 -2.40
N GLU A 238 -1.81 21.36 -1.11
CA GLU A 238 -0.83 21.13 -0.06
C GLU A 238 -0.58 19.63 0.15
N SER A 239 0.67 19.28 0.47
CA SER A 239 1.05 17.86 0.65
C SER A 239 0.33 17.22 1.83
N GLU A 240 0.07 18.00 2.88
CA GLU A 240 -0.66 17.57 4.08
C GLU A 240 -2.08 17.10 3.73
N LEU A 241 -2.75 17.83 2.84
CA LEU A 241 -4.09 17.49 2.38
C LEU A 241 -4.07 16.28 1.44
N ILE A 242 -3.10 16.23 0.51
CA ILE A 242 -2.91 15.07 -0.38
C ILE A 242 -2.64 13.80 0.44
N ASP A 243 -1.76 13.90 1.44
CA ASP A 243 -1.45 12.81 2.36
C ASP A 243 -2.70 12.33 3.09
N LEU A 244 -3.53 13.26 3.60
CA LEU A 244 -4.79 12.94 4.28
C LEU A 244 -5.77 12.19 3.36
N LEU A 245 -5.97 12.66 2.12
CA LEU A 245 -6.83 12.02 1.12
C LEU A 245 -6.32 10.62 0.76
N GLN A 246 -5.00 10.47 0.77
CA GLN A 246 -4.33 9.19 0.60
C GLN A 246 -4.31 8.33 1.90
N GLY A 247 -4.90 8.80 2.99
CA GLY A 247 -4.96 8.08 4.27
C GLY A 247 -3.59 7.91 4.94
N ARG A 248 -2.66 8.81 4.65
CA ARG A 248 -1.43 9.04 5.41
C ARG A 248 -1.75 10.10 6.46
N THR A 249 -1.35 9.86 7.70
CA THR A 249 -1.40 10.88 8.75
C THR A 249 -0.02 11.53 8.82
N PRO A 250 0.15 12.80 8.41
CA PRO A 250 1.47 13.39 8.43
C PRO A 250 2.02 13.44 9.86
N SER A 251 3.33 13.22 10.00
CA SER A 251 3.99 13.20 11.31
C SER A 251 4.44 14.59 11.78
N THR A 252 4.36 15.60 10.91
CA THR A 252 4.83 16.96 11.21
C THR A 252 3.96 17.61 12.28
N ILE A 253 4.59 18.44 13.13
CA ILE A 253 3.88 19.21 14.16
C ILE A 253 2.85 20.12 13.50
N PHE A 254 3.21 20.77 12.37
CA PHE A 254 2.32 21.60 11.59
C PHE A 254 1.03 20.85 11.21
N ALA A 255 1.14 19.71 10.53
CA ALA A 255 -0.03 18.95 10.11
C ALA A 255 -0.89 18.46 11.29
N ARG A 256 -0.25 18.06 12.40
CA ARG A 256 -0.97 17.54 13.58
C ARG A 256 -1.71 18.63 14.34
N HIS A 257 -1.07 19.77 14.56
CA HIS A 257 -1.56 20.77 15.51
C HIS A 257 -2.09 22.04 14.87
N TYR A 258 -1.60 22.40 13.68
CA TYR A 258 -1.83 23.72 13.08
C TYR A 258 -2.61 23.67 11.77
N PHE A 259 -2.43 22.63 10.96
CA PHE A 259 -3.13 22.50 9.68
C PHE A 259 -4.63 22.25 9.91
N ARG A 260 -5.43 23.29 9.71
CA ARG A 260 -6.89 23.31 9.90
C ARG A 260 -7.53 24.05 8.72
N PRO A 261 -7.47 23.50 7.50
CA PRO A 261 -8.07 24.14 6.33
C PRO A 261 -9.60 24.15 6.44
N ASP A 262 -10.25 25.08 5.74
CA ASP A 262 -11.69 25.02 5.52
C ASP A 262 -12.00 23.85 4.58
N PHE A 263 -12.34 22.72 5.18
CA PHE A 263 -12.43 21.45 4.48
C PHE A 263 -13.51 21.44 3.39
N PRO A 264 -14.75 21.92 3.61
CA PRO A 264 -15.73 22.09 2.54
C PRO A 264 -15.22 22.81 1.29
N ASP A 265 -14.45 23.88 1.44
CA ASP A 265 -13.96 24.67 0.31
C ASP A 265 -12.80 23.97 -0.40
N GLU A 266 -11.90 23.34 0.34
CA GLU A 266 -10.86 22.49 -0.25
C GLU A 266 -11.45 21.31 -1.03
N ILE A 267 -12.51 20.68 -0.51
CA ILE A 267 -13.21 19.59 -1.21
C ILE A 267 -13.81 20.08 -2.54
N LYS A 268 -14.42 21.28 -2.58
CA LYS A 268 -14.91 21.88 -3.82
C LYS A 268 -13.77 22.10 -4.83
N ARG A 269 -12.65 22.65 -4.36
CA ARG A 269 -11.45 22.92 -5.17
C ARG A 269 -10.89 21.61 -5.74
N ILE A 270 -10.76 20.57 -4.91
CA ILE A 270 -10.28 19.25 -5.32
C ILE A 270 -11.21 18.65 -6.38
N ARG A 271 -12.53 18.70 -6.20
CA ARG A 271 -13.48 18.19 -7.23
C ARG A 271 -13.23 18.82 -8.58
N SER A 272 -13.11 20.15 -8.65
CA SER A 272 -12.85 20.85 -9.92
C SER A 272 -11.55 20.40 -10.58
N ILE A 273 -10.49 20.16 -9.78
CA ILE A 273 -9.22 19.63 -10.28
C ILE A 273 -9.38 18.20 -10.80
N LEU A 274 -10.11 17.35 -10.07
CA LEU A 274 -10.34 15.96 -10.45
C LEU A 274 -11.18 15.83 -11.72
N SER A 275 -12.17 16.70 -11.94
CA SER A 275 -12.93 16.73 -13.19
C SER A 275 -12.01 17.02 -14.39
N ARG A 276 -11.08 17.98 -14.26
CA ARG A 276 -10.06 18.27 -15.30
C ARG A 276 -9.08 17.12 -15.51
N LEU A 277 -8.69 16.43 -14.44
CA LEU A 277 -7.87 15.21 -14.54
C LEU A 277 -8.59 14.13 -15.33
N GLN A 278 -9.89 13.93 -15.05
CA GLN A 278 -10.71 12.95 -15.74
C GLN A 278 -10.81 13.27 -17.25
N GLU A 279 -11.10 14.52 -17.60
CA GLU A 279 -11.10 15.01 -19.00
C GLU A 279 -9.77 14.71 -19.69
N THR A 280 -8.65 15.05 -19.02
CA THR A 280 -7.30 14.80 -19.51
C THR A 280 -7.03 13.32 -19.78
N ILE A 281 -7.52 12.42 -18.92
CA ILE A 281 -7.35 10.96 -19.09
C ILE A 281 -8.20 10.46 -20.25
N LEU A 282 -9.46 10.90 -20.34
CA LEU A 282 -10.41 10.46 -21.36
C LEU A 282 -10.16 11.09 -22.74
N GLY A 283 -9.34 12.16 -22.82
CA GLY A 283 -8.97 12.81 -24.07
C GLY A 283 -9.99 13.82 -24.57
N TYR A 284 -10.76 14.42 -23.66
CA TYR A 284 -11.62 15.58 -23.93
C TYR A 284 -10.88 16.90 -23.68
#